data_AF-A0A1X9LPH3-F1
#
_entry.id   AF-A0A1X9LPH3-F1
#
_cell.length_a   1.000
_cell.length_b   1.000
_cell.length_c   1.000
_cell.angle_alpha   90.00
_cell.angle_beta   90.00
_cell.angle_gamma   90.00
#
_symmetry.space_group_name_H-M   'P 1'
#
loop_
_entity.id
_entity.type
_entity.pdbx_description
1 polymer ?
#
loop_
_entity_poly.entity_id
_entity_poly.type
_entity_poly.pdbx_seq_one_letter_code
_entity_poly.pdbx_strand_id
1 'polypeptide(L)'
;MTIDDAGTPEPTQPGPDPAAPDAPAVTDGAAASTPRLSATARPRPWLLPLLTWVGGLVVGAAIGVGVMGAVAAGGTNAAATPTSTANPAVFDNAVKACVSGNNRGSAEVSDQGETLTIDNKGEEDFAGVSYTELSCLLEALHAPQAVVSHIEQTTSMDGRQTEEWDDVEMQFTYHPDRGLDAVLTLSD
;
A
#
# COMPACT_ATOMS: atom_id res chain seq x y z
N MET A 1 -42.16 -55.24 11.75
CA MET A 1 -41.55 -54.13 11.01
C MET A 1 -40.12 -54.02 11.48
N THR A 2 -39.22 -54.64 10.72
CA THR A 2 -37.77 -54.64 10.90
C THR A 2 -37.22 -53.37 10.26
N ILE A 3 -36.30 -52.70 10.95
CA ILE A 3 -35.56 -51.54 10.44
C ILE A 3 -34.34 -52.11 9.72
N ASP A 4 -34.30 -51.96 8.41
CA ASP A 4 -33.14 -52.30 7.58
C ASP A 4 -32.03 -51.26 7.80
N ASP A 5 -30.87 -51.78 8.20
CA ASP A 5 -29.61 -51.09 8.39
C ASP A 5 -29.04 -50.68 7.01
N ALA A 6 -29.18 -49.40 6.66
CA ALA A 6 -28.59 -48.86 5.44
C ALA A 6 -27.11 -48.56 5.70
N GLY A 7 -26.25 -49.46 5.23
CA GLY A 7 -24.80 -49.35 5.32
C GLY A 7 -24.25 -48.06 4.69
N THR A 8 -23.35 -47.42 5.41
CA THR A 8 -22.58 -46.24 4.97
C THR A 8 -21.73 -46.58 3.73
N PRO A 9 -21.76 -45.77 2.66
CA PRO A 9 -20.87 -45.98 1.52
C PRO A 9 -19.41 -45.65 1.89
N GLU A 10 -18.51 -46.56 1.51
CA GLU A 10 -17.06 -46.45 1.67
C GLU A 10 -16.50 -45.31 0.79
N PRO A 11 -15.60 -44.44 1.31
CA PRO A 11 -15.02 -43.37 0.53
C PRO A 11 -14.10 -43.95 -0.55
N THR A 12 -14.47 -43.73 -1.81
CA THR A 12 -13.66 -44.13 -2.97
C THR A 12 -12.36 -43.34 -2.98
N GLN A 13 -11.22 -44.02 -2.86
CA GLN A 13 -9.91 -43.36 -2.97
C GLN A 13 -9.71 -42.80 -4.39
N PRO A 14 -9.21 -41.57 -4.54
CA PRO A 14 -8.81 -41.03 -5.84
C PRO A 14 -7.71 -41.90 -6.46
N GLY A 15 -7.87 -42.24 -7.73
CA GLY A 15 -6.82 -42.96 -8.49
C GLY A 15 -5.56 -42.10 -8.65
N PRO A 16 -4.40 -42.71 -8.93
CA PRO A 16 -3.16 -41.97 -9.15
C PRO A 16 -3.28 -41.06 -10.38
N ASP A 17 -2.80 -39.82 -10.23
CA ASP A 17 -2.78 -38.82 -11.31
C ASP A 17 -1.95 -39.31 -12.51
N PRO A 18 -2.38 -39.01 -13.75
CA PRO A 18 -1.57 -39.29 -14.93
C PRO A 18 -0.27 -38.47 -14.91
N ALA A 19 0.83 -39.13 -15.27
CA ALA A 19 2.16 -38.53 -15.30
C ALA A 19 2.20 -37.27 -16.18
N ALA A 20 2.78 -36.19 -15.65
CA ALA A 20 3.01 -34.95 -16.37
C ALA A 20 3.92 -35.19 -17.60
N PRO A 21 3.68 -34.52 -18.73
CA PRO A 21 4.56 -34.61 -19.89
C PRO A 21 5.92 -33.93 -19.61
N ASP A 22 7.00 -34.59 -20.02
CA ASP A 22 8.37 -34.13 -19.86
C ASP A 22 8.59 -32.74 -20.49
N ALA A 23 9.18 -31.83 -19.72
CA ALA A 23 9.62 -30.53 -20.20
C ALA A 23 10.75 -30.69 -21.25
N PRO A 24 10.79 -29.86 -22.32
CA PRO A 24 11.88 -29.93 -23.28
C PRO A 24 13.21 -29.47 -22.68
N ALA A 25 14.27 -30.21 -22.99
CA ALA A 25 15.64 -29.96 -22.57
C ALA A 25 16.13 -28.57 -23.02
N VAL A 26 16.62 -27.79 -22.05
CA VAL A 26 17.35 -26.55 -22.28
C VAL A 26 18.70 -26.92 -22.89
N THR A 27 18.98 -26.43 -24.09
CA THR A 27 20.26 -26.65 -24.77
C THR A 27 21.26 -25.59 -24.32
N ASP A 28 22.36 -26.03 -23.71
CA ASP A 28 23.51 -25.19 -23.39
C ASP A 28 24.23 -24.75 -24.68
N GLY A 29 24.14 -23.45 -24.97
CA GLY A 29 24.92 -22.77 -26.00
C GLY A 29 26.03 -21.93 -25.37
N ALA A 30 27.21 -22.53 -25.23
CA ALA A 30 28.44 -21.81 -24.94
C ALA A 30 28.90 -21.00 -26.17
N ALA A 31 29.19 -19.70 -26.00
CA ALA A 31 30.48 -19.08 -26.35
C ALA A 31 30.41 -17.54 -26.39
N ALA A 32 31.33 -16.95 -25.61
CA ALA A 32 32.15 -15.78 -25.92
C ALA A 32 31.52 -14.59 -26.67
N SER A 33 31.47 -13.44 -26.00
CA SER A 33 32.32 -12.28 -26.34
C SER A 33 32.01 -11.12 -25.40
N THR A 34 33.00 -10.71 -24.60
CA THR A 34 32.96 -9.45 -23.85
C THR A 34 33.48 -8.32 -24.74
N PRO A 35 32.68 -7.30 -25.07
CA PRO A 35 33.22 -5.99 -25.37
C PRO A 35 33.35 -5.20 -24.07
N ARG A 36 34.60 -5.04 -23.59
CA ARG A 36 34.93 -3.94 -22.67
C ARG A 36 34.79 -2.64 -23.45
N LEU A 37 33.74 -1.86 -23.16
CA LEU A 37 33.66 -0.47 -23.60
C LEU A 37 33.81 0.45 -22.39
N SER A 38 35.03 0.97 -22.34
CA SER A 38 35.58 2.08 -21.59
C SER A 38 34.57 3.12 -21.09
N ALA A 39 34.49 3.24 -19.76
CA ALA A 39 33.98 4.43 -19.11
C ALA A 39 34.85 5.64 -19.48
N THR A 40 34.27 6.64 -20.15
CA THR A 40 34.88 7.97 -20.29
C THR A 40 34.02 8.98 -19.55
N ALA A 41 34.23 9.07 -18.24
CA ALA A 41 33.75 10.17 -17.43
C ALA A 41 34.52 11.44 -17.86
N ARG A 42 33.81 12.44 -18.40
CA ARG A 42 34.38 13.78 -18.66
C ARG A 42 34.12 14.67 -17.44
N PRO A 43 35.14 15.25 -16.81
CA PRO A 43 34.94 16.33 -15.85
C PRO A 43 34.70 17.64 -16.61
N ARG A 44 33.64 18.37 -16.27
CA ARG A 44 33.45 19.77 -16.69
C ARG A 44 33.86 20.68 -15.52
N PRO A 45 34.98 21.41 -15.61
CA PRO A 45 35.29 22.46 -14.66
C PRO A 45 34.66 23.76 -15.16
N TRP A 46 33.65 24.28 -14.45
CA TRP A 46 33.24 25.66 -14.63
C TRP A 46 33.40 26.41 -13.31
N LEU A 47 34.58 27.04 -13.21
CA LEU A 47 34.90 28.05 -12.21
C LEU A 47 34.06 29.31 -12.46
N LEU A 48 33.45 29.73 -11.36
CA LEU A 48 32.84 31.01 -10.97
C LEU A 48 33.33 32.28 -11.71
N PRO A 49 32.50 33.33 -11.69
CA PRO A 49 32.95 34.49 -10.92
C PRO A 49 31.94 34.95 -9.85
N LEU A 50 32.51 35.08 -8.66
CA LEU A 50 32.04 35.87 -7.52
C LEU A 50 32.06 37.39 -7.83
N LEU A 51 31.42 38.15 -6.93
CA LEU A 51 31.37 39.63 -6.78
C LEU A 51 30.18 40.25 -7.52
N THR A 52 29.28 41.03 -6.93
CA THR A 52 29.22 41.79 -5.67
C THR A 52 27.79 42.32 -5.60
N TRP A 53 27.16 42.41 -4.42
CA TRP A 53 26.39 43.59 -4.00
C TRP A 53 26.15 43.51 -2.48
N VAL A 54 27.20 43.87 -1.75
CA VAL A 54 27.07 44.49 -0.43
C VAL A 54 26.70 45.94 -0.70
N GLY A 55 25.48 46.36 -0.37
CA GLY A 55 25.08 47.76 -0.48
C GLY A 55 23.56 47.92 -0.40
N GLY A 56 23.04 48.25 0.78
CA GLY A 56 21.65 48.65 0.90
C GLY A 56 20.98 48.35 2.25
N LEU A 57 21.66 48.60 3.36
CA LEU A 57 20.96 48.87 4.61
C LEU A 57 21.14 50.36 4.92
N VAL A 58 20.02 50.99 5.29
CA VAL A 58 19.83 52.27 5.99
C VAL A 58 19.24 53.42 5.14
N VAL A 59 18.03 53.83 5.56
CA VAL A 59 17.26 55.07 5.35
C VAL A 59 16.09 54.99 4.35
N GLY A 60 14.90 54.76 4.90
CA GLY A 60 13.61 54.92 4.20
C GLY A 60 12.43 54.78 5.15
N ALA A 61 12.39 55.62 6.19
CA ALA A 61 11.21 55.73 7.03
C ALA A 61 10.07 56.43 6.26
N ALA A 62 8.89 55.80 6.34
CA ALA A 62 7.54 56.37 6.22
C ALA A 62 6.83 56.36 4.83
N ILE A 63 5.75 55.56 4.81
CA ILE A 63 4.50 55.66 4.01
C ILE A 63 4.51 55.02 2.60
N GLY A 64 3.86 53.86 2.48
CA GLY A 64 3.43 53.29 1.19
C GLY A 64 3.07 51.80 1.28
N VAL A 65 1.78 51.48 1.20
CA VAL A 65 1.21 50.12 1.19
C VAL A 65 1.76 49.30 0.01
N GLY A 66 2.31 48.11 0.28
CA GLY A 66 2.78 47.18 -0.75
C GLY A 66 3.19 45.83 -0.14
N VAL A 67 2.43 44.79 -0.46
CA VAL A 67 2.55 43.41 0.02
C VAL A 67 3.73 42.73 -0.67
N MET A 68 4.75 42.29 0.06
CA MET A 68 5.64 41.19 -0.38
C MET A 68 6.40 40.64 0.84
N GLY A 69 5.90 39.52 1.38
CA GLY A 69 6.53 38.80 2.49
C GLY A 69 7.77 38.05 2.01
N ALA A 70 8.84 38.11 2.80
CA ALA A 70 10.10 37.43 2.58
C ALA A 70 9.96 35.90 2.66
N VAL A 71 10.47 35.19 1.65
CA VAL A 71 10.70 33.74 1.74
C VAL A 71 12.16 33.49 2.12
N ALA A 72 12.41 33.25 3.41
CA ALA A 72 13.67 32.68 3.87
C ALA A 72 13.60 31.16 3.69
N ALA A 73 14.22 30.63 2.64
CA ALA A 73 14.37 29.18 2.45
C ALA A 73 15.53 28.65 3.31
N GLY A 74 15.25 28.38 4.59
CA GLY A 74 16.10 27.55 5.44
C GLY A 74 15.76 26.08 5.19
N GLY A 75 16.62 25.37 4.46
CA GLY A 75 16.47 23.93 4.24
C GLY A 75 16.99 23.12 5.42
N THR A 76 16.11 22.76 6.36
CA THR A 76 16.36 21.66 7.29
C THR A 76 15.69 20.41 6.74
N ASN A 77 16.49 19.45 6.28
CA ASN A 77 16.02 18.09 6.06
C ASN A 77 15.83 17.44 7.44
N ALA A 78 14.68 17.69 8.06
CA ALA A 78 14.22 16.87 9.16
C ALA A 78 13.77 15.55 8.55
N ALA A 79 14.64 14.54 8.58
CA ALA A 79 14.20 13.16 8.46
C ALA A 79 13.17 12.95 9.58
N ALA A 80 11.91 12.81 9.21
CA ALA A 80 10.86 12.47 10.15
C ALA A 80 11.17 11.06 10.64
N THR A 81 11.59 10.94 11.90
CA THR A 81 11.54 9.68 12.61
C THR A 81 10.06 9.36 12.82
N PRO A 82 9.52 8.24 12.30
CA PRO A 82 8.21 7.80 12.73
C PRO A 82 8.39 7.27 14.16
N THR A 83 8.00 8.08 15.14
CA THR A 83 7.58 7.55 16.43
C THR A 83 6.07 7.47 16.32
N SER A 84 5.61 6.37 15.73
CA SER A 84 4.21 6.04 15.74
C SER A 84 3.95 5.40 17.09
N THR A 85 3.20 6.11 17.92
CA THR A 85 2.52 5.51 19.07
C THR A 85 1.13 5.28 18.54
N ALA A 86 0.79 4.03 18.28
CA ALA A 86 -0.51 3.60 17.82
C ALA A 86 -1.62 4.40 18.53
N ASN A 87 -2.27 5.27 17.76
CA ASN A 87 -3.33 6.14 18.28
C ASN A 87 -4.65 5.40 18.09
N PRO A 88 -5.38 5.01 19.15
CA PRO A 88 -6.61 4.24 19.01
C PRO A 88 -7.70 4.99 18.20
N ALA A 89 -7.57 6.30 18.00
CA ALA A 89 -8.50 7.05 17.15
C ALA A 89 -8.14 6.99 15.64
N VAL A 90 -7.06 6.32 15.23
CA VAL A 90 -6.58 6.38 13.84
C VAL A 90 -7.58 5.77 12.85
N PHE A 91 -8.13 4.60 13.16
CA PHE A 91 -9.13 3.95 12.30
C PHE A 91 -10.44 4.73 12.25
N ASP A 92 -10.93 5.21 13.39
CA ASP A 92 -12.14 6.05 13.46
C ASP A 92 -12.01 7.31 12.60
N ASN A 93 -10.86 7.98 12.66
CA ASN A 93 -10.61 9.19 11.87
C ASN A 93 -10.54 8.87 10.37
N ALA A 94 -9.86 7.79 9.98
CA ALA A 94 -9.77 7.35 8.59
C ALA A 94 -11.16 6.99 8.02
N VAL A 95 -11.95 6.18 8.73
CA VAL A 95 -13.31 5.80 8.32
C VAL A 95 -14.20 7.04 8.20
N LYS A 96 -14.15 7.95 9.18
CA LYS A 96 -14.94 9.19 9.14
C LYS A 96 -14.58 10.10 7.97
N ALA A 97 -13.29 10.16 7.60
CA ALA A 97 -12.80 10.98 6.51
C ALA A 97 -13.11 10.39 5.12
N CYS A 98 -12.98 9.07 4.99
CA CYS A 98 -12.99 8.39 3.69
C CYS A 98 -14.30 7.71 3.33
N VAL A 99 -15.05 7.17 4.30
CA VAL A 99 -16.19 6.31 4.03
C VAL A 99 -17.50 7.09 4.09
N SER A 100 -18.24 7.04 2.98
CA SER A 100 -19.56 7.67 2.85
C SER A 100 -20.53 7.09 3.87
N GLY A 101 -21.48 7.92 4.34
CA GLY A 101 -22.45 7.51 5.37
C GLY A 101 -23.23 6.24 5.03
N ASN A 102 -23.51 5.99 3.75
CA ASN A 102 -24.22 4.79 3.29
C ASN A 102 -23.38 3.50 3.36
N ASN A 103 -22.05 3.61 3.37
CA ASN A 103 -21.12 2.49 3.34
C ASN A 103 -20.43 2.27 4.69
N ARG A 104 -20.76 3.05 5.73
CA ARG A 104 -20.12 2.93 7.06
C ARG A 104 -20.33 1.58 7.74
N GLY A 105 -21.40 0.85 7.41
CA GLY A 105 -21.59 -0.52 7.89
C GLY A 105 -20.64 -1.54 7.25
N SER A 106 -19.86 -1.14 6.25
CA SER A 106 -18.86 -1.98 5.58
C SER A 106 -17.42 -1.58 5.95
N ALA A 107 -17.26 -0.65 6.90
CA ALA A 107 -15.98 -0.24 7.46
C ALA A 107 -16.17 -0.01 8.97
N GLU A 108 -16.03 -1.08 9.75
CA GLU A 108 -16.39 -1.11 11.16
C GLU A 108 -15.14 -1.06 12.04
N VAL A 109 -15.12 -0.09 12.95
CA VAL A 109 -14.08 0.02 13.97
C VAL A 109 -14.57 -0.69 15.24
N SER A 110 -13.77 -1.62 15.75
CA SER A 110 -14.05 -2.40 16.95
C SER A 110 -12.90 -2.30 17.96
N ASP A 111 -13.03 -3.03 19.08
CA ASP A 111 -11.96 -3.22 20.06
C ASP A 111 -11.35 -1.90 20.55
N GLN A 112 -12.22 -0.95 20.94
CA GLN A 112 -11.83 0.36 21.44
C GLN A 112 -10.98 1.19 20.46
N GLY A 113 -11.08 0.93 19.15
CA GLY A 113 -10.35 1.65 18.11
C GLY A 113 -9.12 0.92 17.58
N GLU A 114 -8.84 -0.28 18.09
CA GLU A 114 -7.63 -1.05 17.77
C GLU A 114 -7.81 -2.01 16.58
N THR A 115 -9.04 -2.20 16.11
CA THR A 115 -9.36 -3.06 14.97
C THR A 115 -10.26 -2.33 13.97
N LEU A 116 -9.97 -2.47 12.68
CA LEU A 116 -10.83 -2.03 11.57
C LEU A 116 -11.13 -3.20 10.65
N THR A 117 -12.41 -3.55 10.51
CA THR A 117 -12.88 -4.54 9.54
C THR A 117 -13.43 -3.82 8.31
N ILE A 118 -13.03 -4.24 7.12
CA ILE A 118 -13.45 -3.66 5.85
C ILE A 118 -14.05 -4.75 4.97
N ASP A 119 -15.23 -4.45 4.44
CA ASP A 119 -15.92 -5.19 3.39
C ASP A 119 -15.98 -4.28 2.15
N ASN A 120 -15.11 -4.57 1.18
CA ASN A 120 -15.08 -3.87 -0.10
C ASN A 120 -16.05 -4.50 -1.08
N LYS A 121 -16.80 -3.66 -1.79
CA LYS A 121 -17.81 -4.07 -2.74
C LYS A 121 -17.24 -4.92 -3.89
N GLY A 122 -17.74 -6.15 -4.03
CA GLY A 122 -17.53 -7.00 -5.20
C GLY A 122 -18.49 -6.75 -6.37
N GLU A 123 -18.33 -7.55 -7.43
CA GLU A 123 -19.17 -7.47 -8.65
C GLU A 123 -20.63 -7.87 -8.39
N GLU A 124 -20.87 -8.79 -7.44
CA GLU A 124 -22.21 -9.28 -7.11
C GLU A 124 -22.85 -8.53 -5.93
N ASP A 125 -22.10 -7.67 -5.23
CA ASP A 125 -22.59 -6.97 -4.06
C ASP A 125 -23.40 -5.72 -4.40
N PHE A 126 -24.41 -5.43 -3.58
CA PHE A 126 -25.19 -4.19 -3.68
C PHE A 126 -24.63 -3.04 -2.85
N ALA A 127 -23.88 -3.36 -1.80
CA ALA A 127 -23.27 -2.45 -0.84
C ALA A 127 -21.81 -2.85 -0.59
N GLY A 128 -21.08 -2.04 0.18
CA GLY A 128 -19.65 -2.25 0.43
C GLY A 128 -18.86 -0.95 0.25
N VAL A 129 -17.68 -0.90 0.85
CA VAL A 129 -16.71 0.18 0.60
C VAL A 129 -16.34 0.16 -0.87
N SER A 130 -16.46 1.28 -1.58
CA SER A 130 -16.03 1.36 -2.98
C SER A 130 -14.50 1.33 -3.09
N TYR A 131 -13.97 0.98 -4.27
CA TYR A 131 -12.51 1.01 -4.49
C TYR A 131 -11.89 2.39 -4.17
N THR A 132 -12.57 3.49 -4.51
CA THR A 132 -12.09 4.85 -4.19
C THR A 132 -12.06 5.11 -2.68
N GLU A 133 -13.04 4.61 -1.92
CA GLU A 133 -13.08 4.75 -0.46
C GLU A 133 -12.02 3.86 0.20
N LEU A 134 -11.79 2.64 -0.32
CA LEU A 134 -10.70 1.76 0.12
C LEU A 134 -9.34 2.41 -0.13
N SER A 135 -9.12 2.98 -1.32
CA SER A 135 -7.90 3.71 -1.65
C SER A 135 -7.68 4.91 -0.71
N CYS A 136 -8.73 5.68 -0.41
CA CYS A 136 -8.67 6.75 0.58
C CYS A 136 -8.32 6.23 1.98
N LEU A 137 -8.90 5.11 2.42
CA LEU A 137 -8.59 4.50 3.71
C LEU A 137 -7.11 4.12 3.80
N LEU A 138 -6.59 3.42 2.79
CA LEU A 138 -5.18 3.02 2.75
C LEU A 138 -4.25 4.25 2.72
N GLU A 139 -4.60 5.31 1.99
CA GLU A 139 -3.84 6.56 1.98
C GLU A 139 -3.87 7.28 3.34
N ALA A 140 -5.04 7.38 3.98
CA ALA A 140 -5.22 8.00 5.28
C ALA A 140 -4.49 7.24 6.41
N LEU A 141 -4.31 5.93 6.24
CA LEU A 141 -3.52 5.06 7.11
C LEU A 141 -2.04 4.99 6.69
N HIS A 142 -1.62 5.81 5.73
CA HIS A 142 -0.25 5.90 5.21
C HIS A 142 0.32 4.57 4.69
N ALA A 143 -0.53 3.69 4.16
CA ALA A 143 -0.09 2.45 3.55
C ALA A 143 0.94 2.73 2.43
N PRO A 144 2.12 2.11 2.48
CA PRO A 144 3.11 2.24 1.40
C PRO A 144 2.54 1.80 0.06
N GLN A 145 3.03 2.39 -1.04
CA GLN A 145 2.62 1.96 -2.38
C GLN A 145 2.91 0.48 -2.67
N ALA A 146 3.88 -0.13 -1.98
CA ALA A 146 4.12 -1.57 -2.06
C ALA A 146 2.92 -2.39 -1.55
N VAL A 147 2.31 -1.98 -0.43
CA VAL A 147 1.10 -2.61 0.15
C VAL A 147 -0.06 -2.48 -0.83
N VAL A 148 -0.29 -1.27 -1.36
CA VAL A 148 -1.35 -1.02 -2.35
C VAL A 148 -1.14 -1.88 -3.60
N SER A 149 0.08 -1.93 -4.12
CA SER A 149 0.43 -2.74 -5.29
C SER A 149 0.25 -4.24 -5.03
N HIS A 150 0.52 -4.73 -3.81
CA HIS A 150 0.28 -6.14 -3.47
C HIS A 150 -1.22 -6.44 -3.44
N ILE A 151 -2.02 -5.59 -2.79
CA ILE A 151 -3.49 -5.72 -2.79
C ILE A 151 -4.04 -5.76 -4.22
N GLU A 152 -3.60 -4.87 -5.10
CA GLU A 152 -4.07 -4.81 -6.50
C GLU A 152 -3.66 -6.01 -7.36
N GLN A 153 -2.56 -6.68 -7.02
CA GLN A 153 -2.09 -7.87 -7.72
C GLN A 153 -2.64 -9.17 -7.12
N THR A 154 -3.32 -9.10 -5.97
CA THR A 154 -3.87 -10.27 -5.30
C THR A 154 -5.06 -10.81 -6.07
N THR A 155 -5.05 -12.11 -6.31
CA THR A 155 -6.12 -12.83 -7.00
C THR A 155 -6.89 -13.72 -6.01
N SER A 156 -8.04 -14.23 -6.44
CA SER A 156 -8.84 -15.14 -5.61
C SER A 156 -8.17 -16.49 -5.30
N MET A 157 -7.09 -16.83 -5.99
CA MET A 157 -6.35 -18.06 -5.77
C MET A 157 -5.25 -17.92 -4.71
N ASP A 158 -4.86 -16.69 -4.35
CA ASP A 158 -3.76 -16.45 -3.42
C ASP A 158 -4.16 -16.68 -1.96
N GLY A 159 -5.46 -16.71 -1.68
CA GLY A 159 -5.99 -16.93 -0.33
C GLY A 159 -5.77 -15.72 0.57
N ARG A 160 -5.53 -15.95 1.87
CA ARG A 160 -5.31 -14.88 2.84
C ARG A 160 -3.88 -14.35 2.73
N GLN A 161 -3.77 -13.05 2.51
CA GLN A 161 -2.54 -12.28 2.48
C GLN A 161 -2.41 -11.48 3.79
N THR A 162 -1.18 -11.11 4.12
CA THR A 162 -0.83 -10.24 5.25
C THR A 162 0.13 -9.17 4.77
N GLU A 163 -0.10 -7.93 5.19
CA GLU A 163 0.78 -6.78 4.98
C GLU A 163 0.96 -6.03 6.30
N GLU A 164 2.13 -5.44 6.48
CA GLU A 164 2.50 -4.72 7.70
C GLU A 164 3.19 -3.40 7.33
N TRP A 165 2.80 -2.31 7.99
CA TRP A 165 3.49 -1.02 7.88
C TRP A 165 3.25 -0.20 9.13
N ASP A 166 4.26 0.57 9.54
CA ASP A 166 4.25 1.32 10.80
C ASP A 166 3.76 0.43 11.97
N ASP A 167 2.67 0.83 12.64
CA ASP A 167 2.00 0.09 13.72
C ASP A 167 0.69 -0.57 13.22
N VAL A 168 0.60 -0.94 11.95
CA VAL A 168 -0.61 -1.55 11.35
C VAL A 168 -0.26 -2.90 10.73
N GLU A 169 -0.97 -3.93 11.14
CA GLU A 169 -1.06 -5.22 10.43
C GLU A 169 -2.41 -5.27 9.70
N MET A 170 -2.40 -5.68 8.43
CA MET A 170 -3.59 -5.91 7.62
C MET A 170 -3.59 -7.34 7.11
N GLN A 171 -4.63 -8.08 7.43
CA GLN A 171 -4.92 -9.37 6.82
C GLN A 171 -6.10 -9.24 5.85
N PHE A 172 -5.96 -9.76 4.64
CA PHE A 172 -7.01 -9.62 3.63
C PHE A 172 -7.13 -10.84 2.72
N THR A 173 -8.31 -10.98 2.11
CA THR A 173 -8.59 -11.91 1.02
C THR A 173 -9.32 -11.16 -0.08
N TYR A 174 -9.21 -11.64 -1.33
CA TYR A 174 -9.93 -11.06 -2.46
C TYR A 174 -10.74 -12.12 -3.21
N HIS A 175 -11.93 -11.75 -3.69
CA HIS A 175 -12.66 -12.47 -4.71
C HIS A 175 -13.39 -11.47 -5.62
N PRO A 176 -13.39 -11.62 -6.97
CA PRO A 176 -14.09 -10.69 -7.85
C PRO A 176 -15.56 -10.46 -7.46
N ASP A 177 -16.30 -11.54 -7.19
CA ASP A 177 -17.72 -11.47 -6.86
C ASP A 177 -18.02 -10.76 -5.52
N ARG A 178 -17.15 -10.92 -4.52
CA ARG A 178 -17.35 -10.45 -3.13
C ARG A 178 -16.41 -9.31 -2.71
N GLY A 179 -15.56 -8.85 -3.62
CA GLY A 179 -14.54 -7.85 -3.37
C GLY A 179 -13.45 -8.30 -2.39
N LEU A 180 -12.88 -7.31 -1.69
CA LEU A 180 -11.83 -7.50 -0.70
C LEU A 180 -12.41 -7.50 0.72
N ASP A 181 -12.12 -8.56 1.47
CA ASP A 181 -12.41 -8.67 2.90
C ASP A 181 -11.10 -8.43 3.66
N ALA A 182 -11.06 -7.44 4.55
CA ALA A 182 -9.87 -7.14 5.33
C ALA A 182 -10.13 -6.89 6.81
N VAL A 183 -9.13 -7.21 7.63
CA VAL A 183 -9.04 -6.85 9.05
C VAL A 183 -7.70 -6.19 9.27
N LEU A 184 -7.73 -4.97 9.83
CA LEU A 184 -6.55 -4.23 10.22
C LEU A 184 -6.51 -4.16 11.75
N THR A 185 -5.33 -4.34 12.33
CA THR A 185 -5.10 -4.22 13.77
C THR A 185 -3.89 -3.34 14.03
N LEU A 186 -3.90 -2.63 15.16
CA LEU A 186 -2.71 -1.94 15.63
C LEU A 186 -1.71 -2.96 16.20
N SER A 187 -0.46 -2.89 15.76
CA SER A 187 0.66 -3.70 16.28
C SER A 187 1.41 -2.94 17.39
N ASP A 188 1.79 -3.65 18.46
CA ASP A 188 2.46 -3.13 19.66
C ASP A 188 3.97 -2.87 19.48
#